data_AF-A0A3M2JD32-F1
#
_entry.id   AF-A0A3M2JD32-F1
#
_cell.length_a   1.000
_cell.length_b   1.000
_cell.length_c   1.000
_cell.angle_alpha   90.00
_cell.angle_beta   90.00
_cell.angle_gamma   90.00
#
_symmetry.space_group_name_H-M   'P 1'
#
loop_
_entity.id
_entity.type
_entity.pdbx_description
1 polymer ?
#
loop_
_entity_poly.entity_id
_entity_poly.type
_entity_poly.pdbx_seq_one_letter_code
_entity_poly.pdbx_strand_id
1 'polypeptide(L)'
;MPTTAAPDPTAPVDGTPTRRPRRRAAVVAGAVVVALGAGAAGVVALLGHREDQAAARATRDAAVAELDQARQDFEDWIDAGHANTEPQGGWVDQALIDDLVAVLERAEAFDTTEPTSGSLAEQADAAEDLRDDVLALTDEVIENITTVGNAQYFGAVAVEQEKYDSALAGLDAALAAADQALAAGTGTPEARDAVTTAVAEARAVRDAERNFQDIDVVINGWKDLATARSRVEAAVGALGA
;
A
#
# COMPACT_ATOMS: atom_id res chain seq x y z
N MET A 1 13.84 -23.54 30.43
CA MET A 1 15.02 -23.21 31.27
C MET A 1 16.14 -22.78 30.34
N PRO A 2 16.86 -21.66 30.56
CA PRO A 2 16.78 -20.64 31.60
C PRO A 2 16.10 -19.34 31.13
N THR A 3 15.78 -18.50 32.12
CA THR A 3 15.02 -17.25 32.09
C THR A 3 15.93 -16.13 32.61
N THR A 4 15.97 -14.96 31.97
CA THR A 4 16.55 -13.72 32.53
C THR A 4 15.85 -12.53 31.83
N ALA A 5 14.74 -12.00 32.34
CA ALA A 5 14.59 -11.01 33.42
C ALA A 5 15.07 -9.60 33.02
N ALA A 6 14.10 -8.75 32.67
CA ALA A 6 14.24 -7.30 32.53
C ALA A 6 14.25 -6.62 33.91
N PRO A 7 14.93 -5.47 34.06
CA PRO A 7 14.69 -4.57 35.18
C PRO A 7 14.11 -3.21 34.74
N ASP A 8 13.10 -2.78 35.47
CA ASP A 8 12.63 -1.41 35.71
C ASP A 8 12.21 -1.38 37.21
N PRO A 9 11.98 -0.26 37.93
CA PRO A 9 12.25 1.17 37.70
C PRO A 9 12.97 1.86 38.89
N THR A 10 13.39 3.13 38.77
CA THR A 10 13.40 4.08 39.91
C THR A 10 13.56 5.55 39.44
N ALA A 11 12.58 6.39 39.76
CA ALA A 11 12.74 7.82 40.06
C ALA A 11 12.61 7.99 41.60
N PRO A 12 12.66 9.18 42.25
CA PRO A 12 13.11 10.53 41.85
C PRO A 12 14.12 11.14 42.89
N VAL A 13 14.75 12.30 42.63
CA VAL A 13 15.29 13.16 43.72
C VAL A 13 15.22 14.66 43.37
N ASP A 14 14.39 15.38 44.13
CA ASP A 14 14.41 16.84 44.36
C ASP A 14 15.53 17.23 45.34
N GLY A 15 16.13 18.40 45.13
CA GLY A 15 17.10 19.01 46.07
C GLY A 15 17.06 20.55 46.06
N THR A 16 16.26 21.14 46.96
CA THR A 16 16.35 22.53 47.46
C THR A 16 17.22 22.59 48.74
N PRO A 17 17.49 23.74 49.42
CA PRO A 17 17.76 25.15 49.05
C PRO A 17 18.98 25.73 49.83
N THR A 18 19.35 27.02 49.71
CA THR A 18 19.76 27.86 50.89
C THR A 18 19.88 29.38 50.63
N ARG A 19 19.04 30.12 51.40
CA ARG A 19 19.28 31.34 52.21
C ARG A 19 19.83 32.68 51.63
N ARG A 20 18.91 33.67 51.63
CA ARG A 20 19.02 35.14 51.85
C ARG A 20 19.91 35.54 53.07
N PRO A 21 20.50 36.77 53.19
CA PRO A 21 19.70 38.01 53.37
C PRO A 21 20.25 39.40 52.92
N ARG A 22 19.28 40.25 52.56
CA ARG A 22 19.11 41.73 52.67
C ARG A 22 20.25 42.62 53.23
N ARG A 23 20.49 43.77 52.57
CA ARG A 23 20.23 45.17 53.05
C ARG A 23 20.53 46.19 51.93
N ARG A 24 19.54 47.02 51.54
CA ARG A 24 19.43 48.51 51.73
C ARG A 24 20.46 49.31 50.90
N ALA A 25 20.19 50.43 50.22
CA ALA A 25 19.03 51.26 49.93
C ALA A 25 19.51 52.37 48.95
N ALA A 26 18.57 53.22 48.49
CA ALA A 26 18.76 54.59 47.99
C ALA A 26 18.97 54.83 46.47
N VAL A 27 17.84 55.09 45.81
CA VAL A 27 17.50 56.28 45.00
C VAL A 27 18.65 57.23 44.63
N VAL A 28 18.84 57.47 43.32
CA VAL A 28 19.08 58.81 42.75
C VAL A 28 18.39 58.89 41.38
N ALA A 29 17.41 59.79 41.30
CA ALA A 29 16.86 60.30 40.06
C ALA A 29 17.86 61.28 39.42
N GLY A 30 18.00 61.24 38.10
CA GLY A 30 18.79 62.20 37.33
C GLY A 30 18.35 62.19 35.88
N ALA A 31 17.52 63.18 35.52
CA ALA A 31 17.03 63.41 34.18
C ALA A 31 18.08 64.11 33.28
N VAL A 32 17.78 64.13 31.97
CA VAL A 32 18.32 65.02 30.92
C VAL A 32 19.73 64.58 30.44
N VAL A 33 19.99 64.29 29.16
CA VAL A 33 19.96 65.20 28.02
C VAL A 33 19.79 64.44 26.70
N VAL A 34 18.80 64.88 25.93
CA VAL A 34 18.68 64.76 24.47
C VAL A 34 19.96 65.23 23.78
N ALA A 35 20.68 64.35 23.07
CA ALA A 35 21.43 64.63 21.83
C ALA A 35 22.47 63.52 21.54
N LEU A 36 22.06 62.54 20.74
CA LEU A 36 22.84 61.64 19.85
C LEU A 36 21.79 60.65 19.29
N GLY A 37 20.77 61.05 18.53
CA GLY A 37 20.89 61.89 17.34
C GLY A 37 21.40 61.05 16.17
N ALA A 38 20.48 60.34 15.49
CA ALA A 38 20.62 59.71 14.17
C ALA A 38 21.33 58.34 13.99
N GLY A 39 21.97 57.74 15.01
CA GLY A 39 22.70 56.46 14.82
C GLY A 39 21.94 55.16 15.16
N ALA A 40 21.07 55.17 16.18
CA ALA A 40 20.57 53.92 16.79
C ALA A 40 19.19 53.46 16.30
N ALA A 41 18.35 54.37 15.76
CA ALA A 41 17.06 53.98 15.19
C ALA A 41 17.21 53.18 13.88
N GLY A 42 18.28 53.45 13.12
CA GLY A 42 18.66 52.66 11.96
C GLY A 42 19.10 51.25 12.34
N VAL A 43 19.79 51.05 13.47
CA VAL A 43 20.30 49.73 13.88
C VAL A 43 19.19 48.82 14.40
N VAL A 44 18.19 49.34 15.14
CA VAL A 44 17.04 48.54 15.59
C VAL A 44 16.09 48.19 14.44
N ALA A 45 15.86 49.11 13.49
CA ALA A 45 15.10 48.81 12.26
C ALA A 45 15.85 47.84 11.33
N LEU A 46 17.18 47.94 11.24
CA LEU A 46 18.02 47.01 10.45
C LEU A 46 18.10 45.61 11.10
N LEU A 47 18.03 45.52 12.43
CA LEU A 47 17.96 44.24 13.15
C LEU A 47 16.60 43.57 12.96
N GLY A 48 15.49 44.31 13.12
CA GLY A 48 14.14 43.77 12.86
C GLY A 48 13.97 43.31 11.40
N HIS A 49 14.46 44.09 10.44
CA HIS A 49 14.40 43.71 9.02
C HIS A 49 15.25 42.46 8.69
N ARG A 50 16.32 42.20 9.44
CA ARG A 50 17.14 40.98 9.28
C ARG A 50 16.46 39.76 9.89
N GLU A 51 15.79 39.93 11.02
CA GLU A 51 15.01 38.85 11.66
C GLU A 51 13.81 38.47 10.77
N ASP A 52 13.09 39.44 10.23
CA ASP A 52 11.97 39.21 9.30
C ASP A 52 12.43 38.51 8.00
N GLN A 53 13.58 38.92 7.45
CA GLN A 53 14.16 38.24 6.28
C GLN A 53 14.65 36.82 6.60
N ALA A 54 15.20 36.59 7.79
CA ALA A 54 15.64 35.25 8.19
C ALA A 54 14.44 34.31 8.38
N ALA A 55 13.35 34.80 8.97
CA ALA A 55 12.11 34.05 9.12
C ALA A 55 11.46 33.74 7.76
N ALA A 56 11.42 34.71 6.83
CA ALA A 56 10.90 34.50 5.48
C ALA A 56 11.73 33.46 4.70
N ARG A 57 13.06 33.47 4.84
CA ARG A 57 13.93 32.43 4.24
C ARG A 57 13.65 31.05 4.83
N ALA A 58 13.56 30.94 6.16
CA ALA A 58 13.28 29.67 6.81
C ALA A 58 11.93 29.08 6.40
N THR A 59 10.90 29.94 6.24
CA THR A 59 9.57 29.52 5.76
C THR A 59 9.64 28.99 4.33
N ARG A 60 10.30 29.74 3.44
CA ARG A 60 10.52 29.33 2.05
C ARG A 60 11.30 28.02 1.96
N ASP A 61 12.38 27.87 2.73
CA ASP A 61 13.21 26.67 2.70
C ASP A 61 12.46 25.44 3.23
N ALA A 62 11.55 25.62 4.20
CA ALA A 62 10.66 24.55 4.67
C ALA A 62 9.66 24.14 3.58
N ALA A 63 8.99 25.08 2.92
CA ALA A 63 8.07 24.80 1.83
C ALA A 63 8.77 24.06 0.66
N VAL A 64 9.98 24.48 0.30
CA VAL A 64 10.79 23.82 -0.74
C VAL A 64 11.19 22.41 -0.32
N ALA A 65 11.54 22.17 0.95
CA ALA A 65 11.87 20.83 1.43
C ALA A 65 10.67 19.88 1.38
N GLU A 66 9.46 20.37 1.69
CA GLU A 66 8.23 19.57 1.56
C GLU A 66 7.90 19.28 0.10
N LEU A 67 8.08 20.25 -0.80
CA LEU A 67 7.96 20.05 -2.24
C LEU A 67 8.96 19.02 -2.76
N ASP A 68 10.22 19.06 -2.32
CA ASP A 68 11.25 18.08 -2.70
C ASP A 68 10.90 16.65 -2.26
N GLN A 69 10.26 16.48 -1.10
CA GLN A 69 9.75 15.17 -0.68
C GLN A 69 8.58 14.73 -1.59
N ALA A 70 7.62 15.62 -1.85
CA ALA A 70 6.49 15.31 -2.72
C ALA A 70 6.94 14.91 -4.13
N ARG A 71 7.99 15.54 -4.68
CA ARG A 71 8.60 15.17 -5.96
C ARG A 71 9.20 13.77 -5.94
N GLN A 72 9.91 13.40 -4.88
CA GLN A 72 10.49 12.05 -4.76
C GLN A 72 9.39 10.99 -4.70
N ASP A 73 8.36 11.22 -3.87
CA ASP A 73 7.23 10.30 -3.78
C ASP A 73 6.51 10.19 -5.14
N PHE A 74 6.35 11.31 -5.86
CA PHE A 74 5.76 11.35 -7.18
C PHE A 74 6.57 10.55 -8.23
N GLU A 75 7.89 10.72 -8.26
CA GLU A 75 8.78 9.95 -9.14
C GLU A 75 8.70 8.45 -8.85
N ASP A 76 8.72 8.06 -7.57
CA ASP A 76 8.58 6.64 -7.15
C ASP A 76 7.25 6.04 -7.64
N TRP A 77 6.16 6.81 -7.63
CA TRP A 77 4.85 6.36 -8.10
C TRP A 77 4.74 6.30 -9.63
N ILE A 78 5.40 7.21 -10.37
CA ILE A 78 5.51 7.11 -11.83
C ILE A 78 6.22 5.81 -12.21
N ASP A 79 7.36 5.51 -11.57
CA ASP A 79 8.13 4.28 -11.81
C ASP A 79 7.30 3.02 -11.48
N ALA A 80 6.56 3.04 -10.36
CA ALA A 80 5.62 1.98 -10.02
C ALA A 80 4.49 1.84 -11.05
N GLY A 81 4.03 2.95 -11.63
CA GLY A 81 3.02 2.96 -12.68
C GLY A 81 3.48 2.27 -13.95
N HIS A 82 4.71 2.57 -14.41
CA HIS A 82 5.29 1.88 -15.57
C HIS A 82 5.41 0.37 -15.38
N ALA A 83 5.71 -0.10 -14.16
CA ALA A 83 5.71 -1.53 -13.88
C ALA A 83 4.33 -2.20 -14.04
N ASN A 84 3.24 -1.41 -13.97
CA ASN A 84 1.86 -1.89 -14.11
C ASN A 84 1.30 -1.75 -15.54
N THR A 85 1.99 -1.05 -16.45
CA THR A 85 1.56 -0.93 -17.86
C THR A 85 1.97 -2.15 -18.71
N GLU A 86 2.91 -2.97 -18.24
CA GLU A 86 3.27 -4.23 -18.89
C GLU A 86 2.17 -5.29 -18.63
N PRO A 87 1.46 -5.78 -19.67
CA PRO A 87 0.37 -6.71 -19.46
C PRO A 87 0.88 -8.07 -18.97
N GLN A 88 0.68 -8.36 -17.68
CA GLN A 88 0.91 -9.71 -17.15
C GLN A 88 -0.29 -10.60 -17.49
N GLY A 89 -0.33 -11.09 -18.73
CA GLY A 89 -1.22 -12.20 -19.13
C GLY A 89 -2.38 -11.87 -20.07
N GLY A 90 -2.52 -10.66 -20.59
CA GLY A 90 -3.48 -10.36 -21.67
C GLY A 90 -4.97 -10.36 -21.27
N TRP A 91 -5.28 -10.36 -19.97
CA TRP A 91 -6.65 -10.34 -19.44
C TRP A 91 -7.12 -8.94 -19.02
N VAL A 92 -6.23 -7.95 -19.03
CA VAL A 92 -6.55 -6.56 -18.66
C VAL A 92 -7.17 -5.85 -19.84
N ASP A 93 -8.21 -5.06 -19.59
CA ASP A 93 -8.78 -4.18 -20.60
C ASP A 93 -7.69 -3.20 -21.08
N GLN A 94 -7.42 -3.21 -22.38
CA GLN A 94 -6.45 -2.31 -22.99
C GLN A 94 -6.80 -0.83 -22.72
N ALA A 95 -8.09 -0.49 -22.62
CA ALA A 95 -8.51 0.87 -22.31
C ALA A 95 -8.02 1.32 -20.92
N LEU A 96 -8.00 0.43 -19.92
CA LEU A 96 -7.48 0.76 -18.58
C LEU A 96 -5.96 0.97 -18.59
N ILE A 97 -5.24 0.19 -19.40
CA ILE A 97 -3.80 0.39 -19.59
C ILE A 97 -3.54 1.70 -20.31
N ASP A 98 -4.32 2.02 -21.35
CA ASP A 98 -4.20 3.27 -22.10
C ASP A 98 -4.51 4.49 -21.20
N ASP A 99 -5.50 4.38 -20.30
CA ASP A 99 -5.81 5.42 -19.30
C ASP A 99 -4.65 5.63 -18.32
N LEU A 100 -4.05 4.54 -17.79
CA LEU A 100 -2.86 4.64 -16.93
C LEU A 100 -1.67 5.27 -17.68
N VAL A 101 -1.42 4.85 -18.93
CA VAL A 101 -0.36 5.43 -19.76
C VAL A 101 -0.60 6.93 -19.97
N ALA A 102 -1.83 7.35 -20.25
CA ALA A 102 -2.17 8.76 -20.45
C ALA A 102 -1.96 9.60 -19.17
N VAL A 103 -2.22 9.02 -17.99
CA VAL A 103 -1.94 9.67 -16.70
C VAL A 103 -0.44 9.76 -16.44
N LEU A 104 0.32 8.71 -16.74
CA LEU A 104 1.79 8.71 -16.61
C LEU A 104 2.45 9.71 -17.56
N GLU A 105 2.02 9.79 -18.82
CA GLU A 105 2.54 10.80 -19.77
C GLU A 105 2.27 12.22 -19.28
N ARG A 106 1.11 12.47 -18.66
CA ARG A 106 0.78 13.77 -18.06
C ARG A 106 1.66 14.04 -16.83
N ALA A 107 1.89 13.02 -16.01
CA ALA A 107 2.73 13.09 -14.82
C ALA A 107 4.19 13.41 -15.15
N GLU A 108 4.77 12.73 -16.15
CA GLU A 108 6.12 12.98 -16.65
C GLU A 108 6.29 14.37 -17.28
N ALA A 109 5.23 14.87 -17.91
CA ALA A 109 5.23 16.21 -18.51
C ALA A 109 4.97 17.33 -17.48
N PHE A 110 4.64 16.99 -16.23
CA PHE A 110 4.31 17.97 -15.20
C PHE A 110 5.57 18.73 -14.76
N ASP A 111 5.55 20.05 -14.89
CA ASP A 111 6.68 20.88 -14.50
C ASP A 111 6.75 20.98 -12.97
N THR A 112 7.64 20.20 -12.39
CA THR A 112 7.89 20.23 -10.96
C THR A 112 8.91 21.29 -10.58
N THR A 113 9.42 22.15 -11.47
CA THR A 113 10.53 23.06 -11.17
C THR A 113 10.23 24.03 -10.02
N GLU A 114 11.20 24.24 -9.12
CA GLU A 114 11.03 25.12 -7.96
C GLU A 114 10.78 26.58 -8.38
N PRO A 115 9.78 27.26 -7.79
CA PRO A 115 9.53 28.67 -8.08
C PRO A 115 10.64 29.56 -7.51
N THR A 116 11.29 30.33 -8.39
CA THR A 116 12.41 31.22 -8.03
C THR A 116 12.14 32.70 -8.28
N SER A 117 10.97 33.04 -8.82
CA SER A 117 10.56 34.42 -9.08
C SER A 117 9.81 35.03 -7.90
N GLY A 118 9.95 36.35 -7.71
CA GLY A 118 9.22 37.11 -6.69
C GLY A 118 9.95 37.21 -5.36
N SER A 119 9.23 37.71 -4.35
CA SER A 119 9.67 37.78 -2.96
C SER A 119 9.74 36.39 -2.32
N LEU A 120 10.41 36.27 -1.17
CA LEU A 120 10.52 35.00 -0.46
C LEU A 120 9.17 34.43 -0.02
N ALA A 121 8.22 35.30 0.33
CA ALA A 121 6.87 34.89 0.69
C ALA A 121 6.12 34.35 -0.55
N GLU A 122 6.18 35.08 -1.67
CA GLU A 122 5.59 34.61 -2.94
C GLU A 122 6.22 33.29 -3.43
N GLN A 123 7.52 33.08 -3.19
CA GLN A 123 8.18 31.81 -3.50
C GLN A 123 7.73 30.68 -2.58
N ALA A 124 7.51 30.95 -1.29
CA ALA A 124 7.00 29.96 -0.35
C ALA A 124 5.56 29.53 -0.73
N ASP A 125 4.68 30.51 -0.94
CA ASP A 125 3.29 30.27 -1.35
C ASP A 125 3.24 29.49 -2.68
N ALA A 126 4.05 29.87 -3.66
CA ALA A 126 4.13 29.15 -4.94
C ALA A 126 4.69 27.73 -4.80
N ALA A 127 5.60 27.49 -3.84
CA ALA A 127 6.13 26.15 -3.58
C ALA A 127 5.08 25.27 -2.89
N GLU A 128 4.26 25.83 -2.00
CA GLU A 128 3.13 25.14 -1.37
C GLU A 128 2.04 24.80 -2.40
N ASP A 129 1.66 25.75 -3.28
CA ASP A 129 0.71 25.51 -4.37
C ASP A 129 1.21 24.39 -5.29
N LEU A 130 2.49 24.45 -5.69
CA LEU A 130 3.09 23.42 -6.54
C LEU A 130 3.16 22.05 -5.83
N ARG A 131 3.44 22.03 -4.52
CA ARG A 131 3.40 20.79 -3.73
C ARG A 131 2.00 20.19 -3.75
N ASP A 132 0.97 21.00 -3.56
CA ASP A 132 -0.43 20.51 -3.56
C ASP A 132 -0.84 19.97 -4.94
N ASP A 133 -0.40 20.59 -6.03
CA ASP A 133 -0.60 20.08 -7.39
C ASP A 133 0.15 18.75 -7.62
N VAL A 134 1.40 18.61 -7.15
CA VAL A 134 2.17 17.35 -7.20
C VAL A 134 1.47 16.24 -6.42
N LEU A 135 0.95 16.53 -5.23
CA LEU A 135 0.23 15.56 -4.42
C LEU A 135 -1.08 15.13 -5.10
N ALA A 136 -1.83 16.06 -5.68
CA ALA A 136 -3.05 15.74 -6.42
C ALA A 136 -2.78 14.82 -7.63
N LEU A 137 -1.69 15.06 -8.36
CA LEU A 137 -1.31 14.21 -9.50
C LEU A 137 -0.76 12.86 -9.05
N THR A 138 -0.04 12.81 -7.93
CA THR A 138 0.36 11.56 -7.26
C THR A 138 -0.87 10.70 -6.91
N ASP A 139 -1.91 11.29 -6.32
CA ASP A 139 -3.15 10.60 -5.99
C ASP A 139 -3.84 10.03 -7.24
N GLU A 140 -3.87 10.79 -8.35
CA GLU A 140 -4.41 10.33 -9.63
C GLU A 140 -3.61 9.13 -10.18
N VAL A 141 -2.27 9.16 -10.12
CA VAL A 141 -1.42 8.04 -10.51
C VAL A 141 -1.72 6.80 -9.65
N ILE A 142 -1.78 6.95 -8.33
CA ILE A 142 -2.08 5.86 -7.38
C ILE A 142 -3.45 5.22 -7.67
N GLU A 143 -4.48 6.03 -7.92
CA GLU A 143 -5.83 5.56 -8.24
C GLU A 143 -5.84 4.70 -9.52
N ASN A 144 -5.15 5.15 -10.57
CA ASN A 144 -5.06 4.43 -11.83
C ASN A 144 -4.25 3.12 -11.69
N ILE A 145 -3.11 3.15 -10.98
CA ILE A 145 -2.33 1.95 -10.66
C ILE A 145 -3.20 0.94 -9.92
N THR A 146 -3.92 1.38 -8.90
CA THR A 146 -4.80 0.52 -8.09
C THR A 146 -5.93 -0.07 -8.94
N THR A 147 -6.49 0.72 -9.86
CA THR A 147 -7.55 0.27 -10.78
C THR A 147 -7.03 -0.83 -11.71
N VAL A 148 -5.87 -0.63 -12.34
CA VAL A 148 -5.23 -1.63 -13.20
C VAL A 148 -4.87 -2.89 -12.42
N GLY A 149 -4.25 -2.74 -11.24
CA GLY A 149 -3.86 -3.86 -10.39
C GLY A 149 -5.06 -4.70 -9.92
N ASN A 150 -6.18 -4.06 -9.54
CA ASN A 150 -7.41 -4.75 -9.20
C ASN A 150 -8.00 -5.49 -10.41
N ALA A 151 -8.01 -4.87 -11.59
CA ALA A 151 -8.49 -5.51 -12.82
C ALA A 151 -7.66 -6.75 -13.17
N GLN A 152 -6.32 -6.67 -13.05
CA GLN A 152 -5.41 -7.81 -13.22
C GLN A 152 -5.74 -8.95 -12.25
N TYR A 153 -5.89 -8.62 -10.96
CA TYR A 153 -6.20 -9.59 -9.93
C TYR A 153 -7.53 -10.31 -10.17
N PHE A 154 -8.61 -9.56 -10.40
CA PHE A 154 -9.93 -10.15 -10.64
C PHE A 154 -10.01 -10.90 -11.97
N GLY A 155 -9.28 -10.46 -13.00
CA GLY A 155 -9.12 -11.20 -14.24
C GLY A 155 -8.46 -12.57 -14.03
N ALA A 156 -7.39 -12.63 -13.24
CA ALA A 156 -6.74 -13.89 -12.88
C ALA A 156 -7.65 -14.82 -12.08
N VAL A 157 -8.41 -14.28 -11.11
CA VAL A 157 -9.40 -15.05 -10.35
C VAL A 157 -10.47 -15.65 -11.27
N ALA A 158 -10.97 -14.89 -12.24
CA ALA A 158 -11.97 -15.39 -13.18
C ALA A 158 -11.46 -16.58 -14.01
N VAL A 159 -10.22 -16.53 -14.51
CA VAL A 159 -9.59 -17.64 -15.24
C VAL A 159 -9.45 -18.89 -14.38
N GLU A 160 -9.03 -18.75 -13.13
CA GLU A 160 -8.93 -19.89 -12.21
C GLU A 160 -10.30 -20.43 -11.82
N GLN A 161 -11.32 -19.57 -11.74
CA GLN A 161 -12.69 -19.98 -11.48
C GLN A 161 -13.29 -20.77 -12.66
N GLU A 162 -12.99 -20.39 -13.91
CA GLU A 162 -13.37 -21.19 -15.08
C GLU A 162 -12.74 -22.60 -15.05
N LYS A 163 -11.46 -22.70 -14.63
CA LYS A 163 -10.80 -24.01 -14.44
C LYS A 163 -11.47 -24.82 -13.33
N TYR A 164 -11.86 -24.16 -12.24
CA TYR A 164 -12.60 -24.78 -11.15
C TYR A 164 -13.95 -25.34 -11.62
N ASP A 165 -14.75 -24.55 -12.32
CA ASP A 165 -16.05 -24.97 -12.84
C ASP A 165 -15.92 -26.13 -13.84
N SER A 166 -14.90 -26.08 -14.70
CA SER A 166 -14.58 -27.17 -15.63
C SER A 166 -14.15 -28.46 -14.90
N ALA A 167 -13.32 -28.34 -13.87
CA ALA A 167 -12.90 -29.48 -13.05
C ALA A 167 -14.07 -30.09 -12.27
N LEU A 168 -14.98 -29.26 -11.75
CA LEU A 168 -16.18 -29.67 -11.05
C LEU A 168 -17.12 -30.45 -11.97
N ALA A 169 -17.40 -29.91 -13.16
CA ALA A 169 -18.22 -30.59 -14.17
C ALA A 169 -17.59 -31.93 -14.60
N GLY A 170 -16.25 -31.98 -14.74
CA GLY A 170 -15.52 -33.21 -15.01
C GLY A 170 -15.64 -34.25 -13.90
N LEU A 171 -15.58 -33.81 -12.63
CA LEU A 171 -15.77 -34.68 -11.47
C LEU A 171 -17.20 -35.23 -11.42
N ASP A 172 -18.22 -34.38 -11.62
CA ASP A 172 -19.62 -34.81 -11.63
C ASP A 172 -19.90 -35.84 -12.73
N ALA A 173 -19.32 -35.67 -13.92
CA ALA A 173 -19.40 -36.67 -14.99
C ALA A 173 -18.75 -38.01 -14.59
N ALA A 174 -17.57 -37.98 -13.95
CA ALA A 174 -16.89 -39.19 -13.47
C ALA A 174 -17.67 -39.90 -12.35
N LEU A 175 -18.26 -39.13 -11.42
CA LEU A 175 -19.13 -39.66 -10.38
C LEU A 175 -20.36 -40.35 -10.97
N ALA A 176 -21.02 -39.72 -11.95
CA ALA A 176 -22.16 -40.31 -12.63
C ALA A 176 -21.80 -41.62 -13.36
N ALA A 177 -20.63 -41.67 -14.01
CA ALA A 177 -20.13 -42.89 -14.64
C ALA A 177 -19.82 -44.00 -13.61
N ALA A 178 -19.25 -43.64 -12.46
CA ALA A 178 -18.98 -44.58 -11.37
C ALA A 178 -20.27 -45.16 -10.77
N ASP A 179 -21.30 -44.33 -10.55
CA ASP A 179 -22.61 -44.77 -10.08
C ASP A 179 -23.26 -45.75 -11.08
N GLN A 180 -23.14 -45.49 -12.39
CA GLN A 180 -23.60 -46.42 -13.43
C GLN A 180 -22.83 -47.76 -13.42
N ALA A 181 -21.50 -47.72 -13.27
CA ALA A 181 -20.67 -48.91 -13.21
C ALA A 181 -20.99 -49.78 -11.99
N LEU A 182 -21.19 -49.16 -10.82
CA LEU A 182 -21.63 -49.86 -9.61
C LEU A 182 -23.02 -50.50 -9.79
N ALA A 183 -23.96 -49.79 -10.42
CA ALA A 183 -25.31 -50.30 -10.68
C ALA A 183 -25.31 -51.50 -11.67
N ALA A 184 -24.36 -51.54 -12.61
CA ALA A 184 -24.19 -52.68 -13.51
C ALA A 184 -23.69 -53.95 -12.79
N GLY A 185 -23.13 -53.81 -11.58
CA GLY A 185 -22.69 -54.94 -10.76
C GLY A 185 -21.48 -55.70 -11.32
N THR A 186 -20.66 -55.07 -12.18
CA THR A 186 -19.46 -55.66 -12.77
C THR A 186 -18.28 -55.67 -11.78
N GLY A 187 -17.24 -56.46 -12.10
CA GLY A 187 -16.00 -56.52 -11.32
C GLY A 187 -16.08 -57.42 -10.07
N THR A 188 -14.94 -57.57 -9.39
CA THR A 188 -14.86 -58.30 -8.12
C THR A 188 -15.46 -57.49 -6.97
N PRO A 189 -15.82 -58.10 -5.83
CA PRO A 189 -16.21 -57.36 -4.63
C PRO A 189 -15.18 -56.30 -4.21
N GLU A 190 -13.89 -56.63 -4.24
CA GLU A 190 -12.80 -55.73 -3.85
C GLU A 190 -12.71 -54.51 -4.79
N ALA A 191 -12.92 -54.72 -6.09
CA ALA A 191 -12.93 -53.62 -7.06
C ALA A 191 -14.14 -52.69 -6.86
N ARG A 192 -15.31 -53.26 -6.53
CA ARG A 192 -16.51 -52.45 -6.20
C ARG A 192 -16.35 -51.67 -4.90
N ASP A 193 -15.70 -52.23 -3.90
CA ASP A 193 -15.38 -51.53 -2.64
C ASP A 193 -14.38 -50.38 -2.89
N ALA A 194 -13.39 -50.58 -3.75
CA ALA A 194 -12.47 -49.52 -4.16
C ALA A 194 -13.18 -48.35 -4.85
N VAL A 195 -14.11 -48.63 -5.78
CA VAL A 195 -14.94 -47.60 -6.44
C VAL A 195 -15.82 -46.87 -5.42
N THR A 196 -16.47 -47.61 -4.52
CA THR A 196 -17.32 -47.01 -3.48
C THR A 196 -16.52 -46.04 -2.59
N THR A 197 -15.30 -46.43 -2.22
CA THR A 197 -14.39 -45.58 -1.42
C THR A 197 -13.98 -44.34 -2.21
N ALA A 198 -13.54 -44.50 -3.46
CA ALA A 198 -13.14 -43.37 -4.31
C ALA A 198 -14.29 -42.37 -4.55
N VAL A 199 -15.52 -42.86 -4.77
CA VAL A 199 -16.73 -42.03 -4.91
C VAL A 199 -17.03 -41.24 -3.63
N ALA A 200 -16.91 -41.88 -2.46
CA ALA A 200 -17.13 -41.21 -1.18
C ALA A 200 -16.11 -40.08 -0.95
N GLU A 201 -14.82 -40.34 -1.20
CA GLU A 201 -13.77 -39.31 -1.11
C GLU A 201 -14.01 -38.17 -2.09
N ALA A 202 -14.35 -38.49 -3.35
CA ALA A 202 -14.61 -37.50 -4.38
C ALA A 202 -15.81 -36.59 -4.05
N ARG A 203 -16.90 -37.16 -3.50
CA ARG A 203 -18.05 -36.37 -3.06
C ARG A 203 -17.68 -35.42 -1.91
N ALA A 204 -16.83 -35.87 -0.97
CA ALA A 204 -16.33 -35.00 0.10
C ALA A 204 -15.51 -33.82 -0.44
N VAL A 205 -14.68 -34.04 -1.47
CA VAL A 205 -13.92 -32.96 -2.13
C VAL A 205 -14.84 -32.00 -2.90
N ARG A 206 -15.87 -32.54 -3.55
CA ARG A 206 -16.88 -31.75 -4.29
C ARG A 206 -17.66 -30.83 -3.36
N ASP A 207 -18.11 -31.36 -2.23
CA ASP A 207 -19.02 -30.67 -1.30
C ASP A 207 -18.28 -29.78 -0.28
N ALA A 208 -16.95 -29.69 -0.36
CA ALA A 208 -16.16 -28.81 0.50
C ALA A 208 -16.46 -27.32 0.24
N GLU A 209 -16.75 -26.58 1.31
CA GLU A 209 -16.91 -25.12 1.25
C GLU A 209 -15.59 -24.44 0.91
N ARG A 210 -15.64 -23.43 0.01
CA ARG A 210 -14.45 -22.71 -0.47
C ARG A 210 -14.71 -21.20 -0.50
N ASN A 211 -13.71 -20.43 -0.08
CA ASN A 211 -13.71 -18.98 -0.21
C ASN A 211 -13.12 -18.57 -1.57
N PHE A 212 -13.97 -18.22 -2.52
CA PHE A 212 -13.56 -17.84 -3.88
C PHE A 212 -12.96 -16.43 -3.98
N GLN A 213 -12.86 -15.69 -2.87
CA GLN A 213 -12.11 -14.43 -2.82
C GLN A 213 -10.59 -14.65 -2.71
N ASP A 214 -10.16 -15.86 -2.37
CA ASP A 214 -8.74 -16.21 -2.27
C ASP A 214 -8.35 -17.05 -3.49
N ILE A 215 -7.52 -16.47 -4.37
CA ILE A 215 -7.08 -17.13 -5.60
C ILE A 215 -6.37 -18.46 -5.33
N ASP A 216 -5.62 -18.58 -4.23
CA ASP A 216 -4.93 -19.82 -3.88
C ASP A 216 -5.93 -20.91 -3.51
N VAL A 217 -7.06 -20.54 -2.89
CA VAL A 217 -8.16 -21.47 -2.60
C VAL A 217 -8.82 -21.96 -3.88
N VAL A 218 -9.03 -21.08 -4.87
CA VAL A 218 -9.58 -21.47 -6.19
C VAL A 218 -8.62 -22.40 -6.93
N ILE A 219 -7.32 -22.05 -6.96
CA ILE A 219 -6.26 -22.84 -7.61
C ILE A 219 -6.16 -24.24 -7.01
N ASN A 220 -6.10 -24.33 -5.68
CA ASN A 220 -6.00 -25.62 -5.01
C ASN A 220 -7.31 -26.41 -5.16
N GLY A 221 -8.46 -25.72 -5.12
CA GLY A 221 -9.77 -26.33 -5.30
C GLY A 221 -9.92 -27.09 -6.62
N TRP A 222 -9.53 -26.50 -7.75
CA TRP A 222 -9.65 -27.19 -9.04
C TRP A 222 -8.67 -28.36 -9.17
N LYS A 223 -7.48 -28.26 -8.57
CA LYS A 223 -6.50 -29.37 -8.53
C LYS A 223 -6.99 -30.54 -7.69
N ASP A 224 -7.63 -30.26 -6.56
CA ASP A 224 -8.25 -31.28 -5.71
C ASP A 224 -9.38 -32.00 -6.45
N LEU A 225 -10.25 -31.25 -7.13
CA LEU A 225 -11.32 -31.81 -7.98
C LEU A 225 -10.75 -32.70 -9.10
N ALA A 226 -9.71 -32.24 -9.80
CA ALA A 226 -9.05 -33.02 -10.84
C ALA A 226 -8.41 -34.30 -10.29
N THR A 227 -7.77 -34.23 -9.12
CA THR A 227 -7.17 -35.39 -8.44
C THR A 227 -8.24 -36.40 -8.03
N ALA A 228 -9.34 -35.93 -7.42
CA ALA A 228 -10.48 -36.76 -7.05
C ALA A 228 -11.08 -37.46 -8.28
N ARG A 229 -11.25 -36.71 -9.38
CA ARG A 229 -11.73 -37.25 -10.66
C ARG A 229 -10.84 -38.39 -11.15
N SER A 230 -9.52 -38.17 -11.22
CA SER A 230 -8.59 -39.21 -11.68
C SER A 230 -8.62 -40.47 -10.79
N ARG A 231 -8.83 -40.33 -9.48
CA ARG A 231 -8.99 -41.49 -8.58
C ARG A 231 -10.27 -42.28 -8.89
N VAL A 232 -11.39 -41.58 -9.11
CA VAL A 232 -12.66 -42.22 -9.50
C VAL A 232 -12.52 -42.94 -10.84
N GLU A 233 -11.96 -42.27 -11.86
CA GLU A 233 -11.75 -42.87 -13.19
C GLU A 233 -10.82 -44.10 -13.12
N ALA A 234 -9.75 -44.05 -12.33
CA ALA A 234 -8.85 -45.18 -12.14
C ALA A 234 -9.54 -46.36 -11.44
N ALA A 235 -10.33 -46.11 -10.39
CA ALA A 235 -11.08 -47.15 -9.70
C ALA A 235 -12.13 -47.80 -10.61
N VAL A 236 -12.84 -46.99 -11.42
CA VAL A 236 -13.81 -47.49 -12.41
C VAL A 236 -13.11 -48.32 -13.48
N GLY A 237 -11.94 -47.89 -13.97
CA GLY A 237 -11.15 -48.65 -14.93
C GLY A 237 -10.75 -50.05 -14.42
N ALA A 238 -10.48 -50.18 -13.11
CA ALA A 238 -10.15 -51.44 -12.47
C ALA A 238 -11.34 -52.43 -12.38
N LEU A 239 -12.60 -51.98 -12.56
CA LEU A 239 -13.75 -52.91 -12.62
C LEU A 239 -13.75 -53.77 -13.89
N GLY A 240 -13.12 -53.29 -14.97
CA GLY A 240 -13.09 -53.96 -16.27
C GLY A 240 -11.79 -54.72 -16.57
N ALA A 241 -10.80 -54.68 -15.67
CA ALA A 241 -9.52 -55.38 -15.77
C ALA A 241 -9.59 -56.76 -15.11
#